data_AF-A0A928TMV7-F1
#
_entry.id   AF-A0A928TMV7-F1
#
_cell.length_a   1.000
_cell.length_b   1.000
_cell.length_c   1.000
_cell.angle_alpha   90.00
_cell.angle_beta   90.00
_cell.angle_gamma   90.00
#
_symmetry.space_group_name_H-M   'P 1'
#
loop_
_entity.id
_entity.type
_entity.pdbx_description
1 polymer ?
#
loop_
_entity_poly.entity_id
_entity_poly.type
_entity_poly.pdbx_seq_one_letter_code
_entity_poly.pdbx_strand_id
1 'polypeptide(L)'
;MLASIAHGGDLAPVRHAYVLLAEGSSTDCESCYVPLLLTRDRIAPGVGQRGYLVVTYRRDSVWEIGDEPVRLREIDEGRRTVRIGEVRYRYVEIHASEARRLLQQPEGGLPVHRPGAPVKEHQKGLVDRWIRELEAAAR
;
A
#
# COMPACT_ATOMS: atom_id res chain seq x y z
N MET A 1 32.07 -1.12 20.47
CA MET A 1 30.76 -1.47 21.08
C MET A 1 29.70 -1.03 20.09
N LEU A 2 29.35 -1.90 19.13
CA LEU A 2 28.37 -1.60 18.08
C LEU A 2 26.98 -1.79 18.68
N ALA A 3 26.25 -0.69 18.83
CA ALA A 3 24.86 -0.71 19.28
C ALA A 3 24.02 -1.49 18.27
N SER A 4 23.44 -2.59 18.74
CA SER A 4 22.37 -3.32 18.08
C SER A 4 21.17 -2.38 17.97
N ILE A 5 20.80 -1.94 16.77
CA ILE A 5 19.59 -1.13 16.55
C ILE A 5 18.48 -2.08 16.12
N ALA A 6 17.42 -2.08 16.93
CA ALA A 6 16.26 -2.94 16.79
C ALA A 6 15.57 -2.82 15.42
N HIS A 7 15.13 -3.98 14.93
CA HIS A 7 14.31 -4.26 13.75
C HIS A 7 13.20 -3.22 13.49
N GLY A 8 13.24 -2.60 12.31
CA GLY A 8 12.25 -1.62 11.84
C GLY A 8 10.88 -2.22 11.50
N GLY A 9 10.13 -2.59 12.52
CA GLY A 9 8.66 -2.65 12.57
C GLY A 9 7.94 -3.34 11.41
N ASP A 10 8.01 -4.67 11.36
CA ASP A 10 7.10 -5.49 10.57
C ASP A 10 5.63 -5.18 10.93
N LEU A 11 4.80 -4.83 9.95
CA LEU A 11 3.36 -4.60 10.17
C LEU A 11 2.53 -5.88 10.24
N ALA A 12 3.16 -7.05 10.10
CA ALA A 12 2.43 -8.30 10.05
C ALA A 12 1.50 -8.51 11.27
N PRO A 13 0.29 -9.05 11.07
CA PRO A 13 -0.29 -9.42 9.76
C PRO A 13 -0.99 -8.25 9.06
N VAL A 14 -0.85 -8.12 7.74
CA VAL A 14 -1.69 -7.23 6.91
C VAL A 14 -3.10 -7.79 6.79
N ARG A 15 -4.12 -6.98 7.08
CA ARG A 15 -5.54 -7.42 7.05
C ARG A 15 -6.44 -6.52 6.23
N HIS A 16 -6.06 -5.27 6.04
CA HIS A 16 -6.87 -4.27 5.33
C HIS A 16 -6.10 -3.69 4.16
N ALA A 17 -6.85 -3.32 3.12
CA ALA A 17 -6.32 -2.73 1.91
C ALA A 17 -7.17 -1.53 1.50
N TYR A 18 -6.52 -0.43 1.14
CA TYR A 18 -7.18 0.81 0.78
C TYR A 18 -6.61 1.39 -0.51
N VAL A 19 -7.47 1.82 -1.41
CA VAL A 19 -7.06 2.69 -2.51
C VAL A 19 -6.95 4.13 -1.98
N LEU A 20 -5.86 4.80 -2.33
CA LEU A 20 -5.60 6.19 -1.99
C LEU A 20 -5.84 7.10 -3.19
N LEU A 21 -6.64 8.14 -3.00
CA LEU A 21 -6.97 9.15 -4.00
C LEU A 21 -6.43 10.49 -3.51
N ALA A 22 -5.42 11.05 -4.17
CA ALA A 22 -4.83 12.32 -3.77
C ALA A 22 -5.87 13.45 -3.87
N GLU A 23 -5.98 14.28 -2.83
CA GLU A 23 -6.84 15.46 -2.87
C GLU A 23 -6.12 16.61 -3.60
N GLY A 24 -6.77 17.17 -4.63
CA GLY A 24 -6.20 18.20 -5.49
C GLY A 24 -5.53 17.60 -6.72
N SER A 25 -6.26 17.56 -7.84
CA SER A 25 -5.81 16.99 -9.09
C SER A 25 -4.71 17.83 -9.74
N SER A 26 -3.52 17.26 -9.94
CA SER A 26 -2.68 17.62 -11.08
C SER A 26 -3.23 16.92 -12.32
N THR A 27 -3.38 17.67 -13.41
CA THR A 27 -3.88 17.21 -14.73
C THR A 27 -2.84 16.41 -15.53
N ASP A 28 -1.80 15.90 -14.89
CA ASP A 28 -0.66 15.26 -15.55
C ASP A 28 -0.73 13.73 -15.46
N CYS A 29 0.18 13.05 -16.17
CA CYS A 29 0.29 11.59 -16.24
C CYS A 29 0.29 10.88 -14.87
N GLU A 30 0.59 11.59 -13.78
CA GLU A 30 0.51 11.10 -12.40
C GLU A 30 -0.92 10.74 -11.95
N SER A 31 -1.95 11.27 -12.63
CA SER A 31 -3.36 10.88 -12.44
C SER A 31 -3.64 9.39 -12.68
N CYS A 32 -2.75 8.69 -13.38
CA CYS A 32 -2.86 7.25 -13.61
C CYS A 32 -2.33 6.41 -12.45
N TYR A 33 -1.51 6.97 -11.56
CA TYR A 33 -0.98 6.22 -10.42
C TYR A 33 -1.96 6.26 -9.25
N VAL A 34 -2.29 5.07 -8.77
CA VAL A 34 -3.25 4.88 -7.69
C VAL A 34 -2.59 4.04 -6.60
N PRO A 35 -2.10 4.66 -5.52
CA PRO A 35 -1.49 3.92 -4.45
C PRO A 35 -2.50 3.01 -3.74
N LEU A 36 -2.06 1.80 -3.45
CA LEU A 36 -2.70 0.84 -2.56
C LEU A 36 -1.97 0.88 -1.21
N LEU A 37 -2.71 1.06 -0.13
CA LEU A 37 -2.20 1.04 1.24
C LEU A 37 -2.62 -0.26 1.92
N LEU A 38 -1.66 -1.02 2.39
CA LEU A 38 -1.85 -2.25 3.15
C LEU A 38 -1.61 -1.98 4.64
N THR A 39 -2.59 -2.28 5.50
CA THR A 39 -2.47 -2.05 6.94
C THR A 39 -2.86 -3.29 7.74
N ARG A 40 -2.36 -3.36 8.98
CA ARG A 40 -2.74 -4.38 9.95
C ARG A 40 -4.15 -4.18 10.51
N ASP A 41 -4.43 -2.95 10.92
CA ASP A 41 -5.69 -2.55 11.56
C ASP A 41 -6.45 -1.57 10.65
N ARG A 42 -7.75 -1.42 10.89
CA ARG A 42 -8.56 -0.41 10.19
C ARG A 42 -7.99 0.98 10.41
N ILE A 43 -8.06 1.83 9.37
CA ILE A 43 -7.64 3.22 9.50
C ILE A 43 -8.54 3.91 10.51
N ALA A 44 -7.96 4.42 11.59
CA ALA A 44 -8.69 5.06 12.68
C ALA A 44 -7.82 6.14 13.33
N PRO A 45 -8.43 7.21 13.88
CA PRO A 45 -7.69 8.23 14.62
C PRO A 45 -6.91 7.60 15.79
N GLY A 46 -5.64 7.95 15.91
CA GLY A 46 -4.75 7.38 16.92
C GLY A 46 -3.29 7.68 16.62
N VAL A 47 -2.42 7.32 17.56
CA VAL A 47 -0.98 7.56 17.42
C VAL A 47 -0.31 6.35 16.80
N GLY A 48 0.46 6.58 15.72
CA GLY A 48 1.47 5.63 15.27
C GLY A 48 1.02 4.54 14.31
N GLN A 49 -0.18 4.67 13.69
CA GLN A 49 -0.59 3.72 12.66
C GLN A 49 0.36 3.80 11.44
N ARG A 50 0.66 2.62 10.88
CA ARG A 50 1.58 2.45 9.77
C ARG A 50 0.98 1.51 8.72
N GLY A 51 1.40 1.68 7.47
CA GLY A 51 0.99 0.84 6.34
C GLY A 51 2.09 0.68 5.31
N TYR A 52 2.02 -0.34 4.47
CA TYR A 52 2.87 -0.46 3.28
C TYR A 52 2.18 0.19 2.07
N LEU A 53 2.93 0.96 1.31
CA LEU A 53 2.46 1.52 0.04
C LEU A 53 2.88 0.63 -1.12
N VAL A 54 1.91 0.31 -1.96
CA VAL A 54 2.08 -0.35 -3.25
C VAL A 54 1.54 0.61 -4.31
N VAL A 55 2.42 1.26 -5.06
CA VAL A 55 2.03 2.15 -6.15
C VAL A 55 1.54 1.29 -7.31
N THR A 56 0.32 1.54 -7.79
CA THR A 56 -0.24 0.85 -8.95
C THR A 56 -0.45 1.82 -10.11
N TYR A 57 -0.35 1.32 -11.33
CA TYR A 57 -0.79 2.02 -12.53
C TYR A 57 -2.22 1.58 -12.86
N ARG A 58 -3.15 2.54 -12.87
CA ARG A 58 -4.58 2.38 -13.18
C ARG A 58 -5.28 1.26 -12.39
N ARG A 59 -4.81 0.93 -11.18
CA ARG A 59 -5.29 -0.21 -10.36
C ARG A 59 -5.28 -1.55 -11.10
N ASP A 60 -4.40 -1.70 -12.09
CA ASP A 60 -4.28 -2.93 -12.87
C ASP A 60 -2.94 -3.63 -12.59
N SER A 61 -1.86 -2.85 -12.60
CA SER A 61 -0.51 -3.37 -12.40
C SER A 61 0.20 -2.65 -11.28
N VAL A 62 1.00 -3.37 -10.49
CA VAL A 62 1.96 -2.79 -9.57
C VAL A 62 3.05 -2.07 -10.38
N TRP A 63 3.38 -0.86 -9.95
CA TRP A 63 4.49 -0.07 -10.47
C TRP A 63 5.70 -0.16 -9.54
N GLU A 64 5.46 -0.01 -8.24
CA GLU A 64 6.50 -0.06 -7.21
C GLU A 64 5.91 -0.48 -5.86
N ILE A 65 6.70 -1.20 -5.07
CA ILE A 65 6.43 -1.48 -3.65
C ILE A 65 7.46 -0.73 -2.81
N GLY A 66 6.98 0.08 -1.87
CA GLY A 66 7.83 0.76 -0.91
C GLY A 66 8.54 -0.24 0.00
N ASP A 67 9.84 -0.03 0.23
CA ASP A 67 10.67 -0.94 1.02
C ASP A 67 10.33 -0.92 2.52
N GLU A 68 9.72 0.16 3.03
CA GLU A 68 9.43 0.36 4.44
C GLU A 68 7.99 0.83 4.68
N PRO A 69 7.39 0.51 5.85
CA PRO A 69 6.09 1.03 6.22
C PRO A 69 6.09 2.55 6.42
N VAL A 70 5.14 3.22 5.76
CA VAL A 70 4.85 4.63 5.95
C VAL A 70 3.99 4.87 7.20
N ARG A 71 4.13 6.04 7.80
CA ARG A 71 3.30 6.47 8.94
C ARG A 71 2.07 7.23 8.43
N LEU A 72 0.90 6.86 8.94
CA LEU A 72 -0.35 7.58 8.72
C LEU A 72 -0.46 8.71 9.74
N ARG A 73 -0.86 9.90 9.29
CA ARG A 73 -0.99 11.12 10.10
C ARG A 73 -2.31 11.80 9.76
N GLU A 74 -2.81 12.66 10.66
CA GLU A 74 -4.02 13.47 10.41
C GLU A 74 -5.19 12.65 9.86
N ILE A 75 -5.49 11.51 10.48
CA ILE A 75 -6.62 10.67 10.07
C ILE A 75 -7.92 11.38 10.47
N ASP A 76 -8.74 11.69 9.46
CA ASP A 76 -10.13 12.12 9.62
C ASP A 76 -11.03 10.99 9.12
N GLU A 77 -11.61 10.24 10.06
CA GLU A 77 -12.49 9.11 9.74
C GLU A 77 -13.80 9.55 9.09
N GLY A 78 -14.34 10.71 9.50
CA GLY A 78 -15.59 11.24 8.98
C GLY A 78 -15.47 11.64 7.50
N ARG A 79 -14.34 12.24 7.11
CA ARG A 79 -14.03 12.58 5.72
C ARG A 79 -13.35 11.46 4.95
N ARG A 80 -12.94 10.40 5.65
CA ARG A 80 -12.09 9.30 5.15
C ARG A 80 -10.81 9.83 4.50
N THR A 81 -10.14 10.73 5.19
CA THR A 81 -8.86 11.28 4.72
C THR A 81 -7.72 10.94 5.67
N VAL A 82 -6.52 10.83 5.11
CA VAL A 82 -5.28 10.54 5.82
C VAL A 82 -4.13 11.28 5.15
N ARG A 83 -3.17 11.75 5.93
CA ARG A 83 -1.92 12.30 5.42
C ARG A 83 -0.81 11.26 5.50
N ILE A 84 -0.11 11.08 4.39
CA ILE A 84 1.05 10.19 4.27
C ILE A 84 2.19 11.02 3.67
N GLY A 85 3.26 11.19 4.44
CA GLY A 85 4.26 12.22 4.12
C GLY A 85 3.61 13.60 4.07
N GLU A 86 3.78 14.28 2.94
CA GLU A 86 3.22 15.62 2.68
C GLU A 86 1.89 15.56 1.90
N VAL A 87 1.47 14.40 1.43
CA VAL A 87 0.29 14.26 0.57
C VAL A 87 -0.93 13.85 1.40
N ARG A 88 -2.05 14.54 1.19
CA ARG A 88 -3.35 14.18 1.74
C ARG A 88 -4.10 13.31 0.73
N TYR A 89 -4.57 12.17 1.22
CA TYR A 89 -5.34 11.20 0.45
C TYR A 89 -6.72 11.03 1.06
N ARG A 90 -7.73 10.87 0.19
CA ARG A 90 -8.95 10.17 0.54
C ARG A 90 -8.72 8.68 0.41
N TYR A 91 -9.07 7.90 1.42
CA TYR A 91 -8.92 6.45 1.41
C TYR A 91 -10.26 5.74 1.19
N VAL A 92 -10.23 4.64 0.44
CA VAL A 92 -11.38 3.78 0.17
C VAL A 92 -10.96 2.34 0.44
N GLU A 93 -11.56 1.69 1.44
CA GLU A 93 -11.30 0.27 1.72
C GLU A 93 -11.75 -0.56 0.51
N ILE A 94 -10.92 -1.52 0.10
CA ILE A 94 -11.21 -2.48 -0.96
C ILE A 94 -11.24 -3.89 -0.39
N HIS A 95 -11.90 -4.80 -1.11
CA HIS A 95 -11.89 -6.20 -0.72
C HIS A 95 -10.49 -6.80 -0.80
N ALA A 96 -10.17 -7.67 0.16
CA ALA A 96 -8.90 -8.39 0.20
C ALA A 96 -8.63 -9.19 -1.09
N SER A 97 -9.67 -9.71 -1.75
CA SER A 97 -9.55 -10.40 -3.04
C SER A 97 -9.03 -9.50 -4.16
N GLU A 98 -9.39 -8.22 -4.15
CA GLU A 98 -8.91 -7.25 -5.14
C GLU A 98 -7.43 -6.91 -4.90
N ALA A 99 -7.07 -6.62 -3.65
CA ALA A 99 -5.67 -6.41 -3.27
C ALA A 99 -4.81 -7.63 -3.61
N ARG A 100 -5.31 -8.83 -3.30
CA ARG A 100 -4.64 -10.09 -3.64
C ARG A 100 -4.41 -10.25 -5.13
N ARG A 101 -5.41 -9.96 -5.97
CA ARG A 101 -5.28 -10.06 -7.44
C ARG A 101 -4.10 -9.23 -7.93
N LEU A 102 -3.96 -8.00 -7.44
CA LEU A 102 -2.86 -7.09 -7.81
C LEU A 102 -1.49 -7.63 -7.39
N LEU A 103 -1.41 -8.23 -6.20
CA LEU A 103 -0.16 -8.79 -5.68
C LEU A 103 0.22 -10.11 -6.36
N GLN A 104 -0.76 -10.93 -6.77
CA GLN A 104 -0.53 -12.20 -7.49
C GLN A 104 -0.12 -11.98 -8.95
N GLN A 105 -0.64 -10.93 -9.58
CA GLN A 105 -0.32 -10.56 -10.96
C GLN A 105 0.17 -9.10 -11.01
N PRO A 106 1.37 -8.81 -10.49
CA PRO A 106 1.87 -7.44 -10.37
C PRO A 106 2.09 -6.77 -11.73
N GLU A 107 2.31 -7.53 -12.79
CA GLU A 107 2.43 -6.98 -14.15
C GLU A 107 1.09 -6.47 -14.72
N GLY A 108 -0.04 -6.87 -14.13
CA GLY A 108 -1.38 -6.57 -14.64
C GLY A 108 -1.65 -7.19 -16.02
N GLY A 109 -2.61 -6.61 -16.72
CA GLY A 109 -2.96 -6.94 -18.11
C GLY A 109 -2.71 -5.81 -19.10
N LEU A 110 -2.43 -4.59 -18.64
CA LEU A 110 -2.11 -3.47 -19.50
C LEU A 110 -0.66 -3.52 -19.98
N PRO A 111 -0.39 -3.29 -21.29
CA PRO A 111 0.97 -3.17 -21.79
C PRO A 111 1.55 -1.82 -21.35
N VAL A 112 2.34 -1.84 -20.28
CA VAL A 112 3.01 -0.65 -19.74
C VAL A 112 4.52 -0.84 -19.79
N HIS A 113 5.25 0.13 -20.34
CA HIS A 113 6.71 0.11 -20.30
C HIS A 113 7.21 0.47 -18.90
N ARG A 114 8.04 -0.39 -18.30
CA ARG A 114 8.59 -0.20 -16.95
C ARG A 114 10.11 -0.17 -16.98
N PRO A 115 10.76 0.70 -16.21
CA PRO A 115 12.22 0.71 -16.09
C PRO A 115 12.77 -0.51 -15.32
N GLY A 116 11.91 -1.24 -14.60
CA GLY A 116 12.30 -2.44 -13.84
C GLY A 116 11.10 -3.32 -13.49
N ALA A 117 11.39 -4.44 -12.81
CA ALA A 117 10.36 -5.35 -12.33
C ALA A 117 9.50 -4.69 -11.24
N PRO A 118 8.17 -4.93 -11.22
CA PRO A 118 7.25 -4.31 -10.27
C PRO A 118 7.44 -4.80 -8.83
N VAL A 119 8.02 -6.00 -8.66
CA VAL A 119 8.41 -6.58 -7.37
C VAL A 119 9.89 -6.91 -7.42
N LYS A 120 10.68 -6.32 -6.53
CA LYS A 120 12.12 -6.58 -6.43
C LYS A 120 12.36 -7.96 -5.82
N GLU A 121 13.51 -8.58 -6.09
CA GLU A 121 13.81 -9.95 -5.61
C GLU A 121 13.64 -10.10 -4.09
N HIS A 122 14.15 -9.14 -3.32
CA HIS A 122 14.06 -9.14 -1.86
C HIS A 122 12.63 -8.93 -1.33
N GLN A 123 11.70 -8.48 -2.17
CA GLN A 123 10.30 -8.22 -1.79
C GLN A 123 9.39 -9.43 -2.03
N LYS A 124 9.82 -10.43 -2.81
CA LYS A 124 8.97 -11.59 -3.16
C LYS A 124 8.41 -12.32 -1.93
N GLY A 125 9.27 -12.62 -0.95
CA GLY A 125 8.85 -13.28 0.29
C GLY A 125 7.86 -12.46 1.12
N LEU A 126 7.97 -11.13 1.06
CA LEU A 126 7.05 -10.20 1.72
C LEU A 126 5.69 -10.18 1.01
N VAL A 127 5.68 -10.12 -0.32
CA VAL A 127 4.45 -10.17 -1.15
C VAL A 127 3.71 -11.48 -0.95
N ASP A 128 4.40 -12.61 -1.00
CA ASP A 128 3.81 -13.93 -0.76
C ASP A 128 3.16 -14.02 0.63
N ARG A 129 3.79 -13.39 1.62
CA ARG A 129 3.24 -13.31 2.98
C ARG A 129 1.97 -12.46 3.01
N TRP A 130 1.96 -11.26 2.43
CA TRP A 130 0.77 -10.42 2.38
C TRP A 130 -0.40 -11.10 1.67
N ILE A 131 -0.15 -11.83 0.59
CA ILE A 131 -1.18 -12.63 -0.11
C ILE A 131 -1.85 -13.59 0.87
N ARG A 132 -1.07 -14.37 1.63
CA ARG A 132 -1.61 -15.32 2.62
C ARG A 132 -2.36 -14.62 3.76
N GLU A 133 -1.85 -13.49 4.23
CA GLU A 133 -2.47 -12.73 5.33
C GLU A 133 -3.82 -12.12 4.91
N LEU A 134 -3.89 -11.56 3.70
CA LEU A 134 -5.14 -11.05 3.11
C LEU A 134 -6.16 -12.17 2.87
N GLU A 135 -5.72 -13.36 2.46
CA GLU A 135 -6.60 -14.53 2.34
C GLU A 135 -7.14 -15.01 3.68
N ALA A 136 -6.32 -14.98 4.74
CA ALA A 136 -6.75 -15.36 6.07
C ALA A 136 -7.73 -14.35 6.67
N ALA A 137 -7.56 -13.05 6.38
CA ALA A 137 -8.46 -11.99 6.85
C ALA A 137 -9.83 -11.96 6.14
N ALA A 138 -9.96 -12.62 4.99
CA ALA A 138 -11.18 -12.65 4.19
C ALA A 138 -12.14 -13.81 4.55
N ARG A 139 -11.76 -14.70 5.48
CA ARG A 139 -12.56 -15.84 5.95
C ARG A 139 -13.28 -15.50 7.24
#